data_AF-A0AAE4BQZ6-F1
#
_entry.id   AF-A0AAE4BQZ6-F1
#
_cell.length_a   1.000
_cell.length_b   1.000
_cell.length_c   1.000
_cell.angle_alpha   90.00
_cell.angle_beta   90.00
_cell.angle_gamma   90.00
#
_symmetry.space_group_name_H-M   'P 1'
#
loop_
_entity.id
_entity.type
_entity.pdbx_description
1 polymer ?
#
loop_
_entity_poly.entity_id
_entity_poly.type
_entity_poly.pdbx_seq_one_letter_code
_entity_poly.pdbx_strand_id
1 'polypeptide(L)'
;MKKRRGPIDTLIFLLVGALTSCDSLGEKVKKGNDNYYYSLNGKKILYCPMGNWFELGQRDMPEGLDLASFKPLDDYYWAKDKNGYYYADKSLDYLGIDSNTFQILDIAFAKDANQVFVMNREDWTYGPKPILSVKGADPNTFVDEPSKSLWSKDAFNYFYKYHRAKVEYESFVELDDSFAKDDQFLYILPSHIIDSLGNISFETIELQNSNIEKFNNEYIIGSNFLYHYSYNYRGETVNKVIKIPYNSRENITDLGHAFIKVDDKIYYDARELTEADAGSFEILESTFKRDKDALYVHSSRFANVDFESLKKIDGEFGPYYEDASYIYHANGNRDSIQSTKP
;
A
#
# COMPACT_ATOMS: atom_id res chain seq x y z
N MET A 1 64.04 -14.14 -7.35
CA MET A 1 63.06 -15.22 -7.09
C MET A 1 62.08 -14.75 -6.00
N LYS A 2 60.92 -14.19 -6.37
CA LYS A 2 59.82 -13.91 -5.43
C LYS A 2 58.73 -14.97 -5.65
N LYS A 3 58.53 -15.85 -4.66
CA LYS A 3 57.49 -16.88 -4.67
C LYS A 3 56.11 -16.23 -4.59
N ARG A 4 55.24 -16.55 -5.55
CA ARG A 4 53.80 -16.28 -5.51
C ARG A 4 53.18 -17.06 -4.34
N ARG A 5 52.47 -16.39 -3.43
CA ARG A 5 51.49 -17.02 -2.54
C ARG A 5 50.19 -17.14 -3.32
N GLY A 6 49.64 -18.36 -3.38
CA GLY A 6 48.40 -18.69 -4.10
C GLY A 6 47.13 -18.31 -3.30
N PRO A 7 45.94 -18.46 -3.91
CA PRO A 7 44.66 -17.97 -3.41
C PRO A 7 44.03 -18.90 -2.36
N ILE A 8 44.83 -19.46 -1.45
CA ILE A 8 44.34 -20.40 -0.42
C ILE A 8 43.99 -19.64 0.88
N ASP A 9 44.63 -18.50 1.13
CA ASP A 9 44.41 -17.74 2.37
C ASP A 9 43.08 -16.96 2.40
N THR A 10 42.51 -16.63 1.23
CA THR A 10 41.21 -15.93 1.14
C THR A 10 40.01 -16.87 1.33
N LEU A 11 40.16 -18.16 1.04
CA LEU A 11 39.07 -19.14 1.19
C LEU A 11 38.95 -19.64 2.65
N ILE A 12 40.04 -19.60 3.42
CA ILE A 12 40.06 -20.02 4.82
C ILE A 12 39.41 -18.96 5.73
N PHE A 13 39.48 -17.66 5.41
CA PHE A 13 38.79 -16.63 6.19
C PHE A 13 37.26 -16.65 6.04
N LEU A 14 36.73 -17.07 4.88
CA LEU A 14 35.29 -17.24 4.66
C LEU A 14 34.75 -18.51 5.33
N LEU A 15 35.55 -19.58 5.45
CA LEU A 15 35.14 -20.83 6.11
C LEU A 15 35.36 -20.82 7.64
N VAL A 16 36.36 -20.10 8.16
CA VAL A 16 36.58 -19.97 9.61
C VAL A 16 35.61 -18.97 10.24
N GLY A 17 35.17 -17.94 9.49
CA GLY A 17 34.10 -17.03 9.93
C GLY A 17 32.72 -17.68 10.02
N ALA A 18 32.48 -18.79 9.31
CA ALA A 18 31.22 -19.54 9.34
C ALA A 18 31.15 -20.58 10.47
N LEU A 19 32.27 -20.91 11.12
CA LEU A 19 32.33 -21.93 12.19
C LEU A 19 32.32 -21.33 13.60
N THR A 20 32.49 -20.02 13.76
CA THR A 20 32.26 -19.31 15.04
C THR A 20 30.98 -18.48 15.05
N SER A 21 30.26 -18.40 13.92
CA SER A 21 29.09 -17.53 13.77
C SER A 21 27.77 -18.13 14.27
N CYS A 22 27.75 -19.40 14.68
CA CYS A 22 26.57 -20.03 15.30
C CYS A 22 26.47 -19.75 16.82
N ASP A 23 27.54 -19.26 17.46
CA ASP A 23 27.52 -18.95 18.91
C ASP A 23 26.92 -17.58 19.24
N SER A 24 26.60 -16.75 18.24
CA SER A 24 26.07 -15.40 18.46
C SER A 24 24.61 -15.38 18.92
N LEU A 25 23.82 -16.38 18.51
CA LEU A 25 22.40 -16.50 18.83
C LEU A 25 22.11 -17.46 20.00
N GLY A 26 22.91 -18.51 20.13
CA GLY A 26 22.66 -19.58 21.10
C GLY A 26 21.67 -20.64 20.61
N GLU A 27 21.00 -21.31 21.54
CA GLU A 27 20.12 -22.45 21.24
C GLU A 27 18.73 -22.01 20.81
N LYS A 28 18.14 -22.64 19.79
CA LYS A 28 16.77 -22.32 19.36
C LYS A 28 15.74 -22.62 20.45
N VAL A 29 14.86 -21.66 20.73
CA VAL A 29 13.67 -21.88 21.54
C VAL A 29 12.54 -22.33 20.62
N LYS A 30 12.18 -23.62 20.68
CA LYS A 30 11.36 -24.24 19.63
C LYS A 30 9.86 -24.24 19.91
N LYS A 31 9.10 -23.85 18.89
CA LYS A 31 7.81 -24.39 18.48
C LYS A 31 7.89 -24.57 16.95
N GLY A 32 7.49 -25.72 16.42
CA GLY A 32 7.55 -25.96 14.96
C GLY A 32 8.97 -26.05 14.38
N ASN A 33 9.10 -25.72 13.09
CA ASN A 33 10.37 -25.77 12.34
C ASN A 33 11.13 -24.43 12.36
N ASP A 34 10.58 -23.41 13.01
CA ASP A 34 10.98 -22.02 12.78
C ASP A 34 12.05 -21.47 13.73
N ASN A 35 12.62 -20.33 13.31
CA ASN A 35 13.91 -19.81 13.74
C ASN A 35 13.81 -18.39 14.34
N TYR A 36 12.71 -18.03 15.01
CA TYR A 36 12.52 -16.65 15.46
C TYR A 36 13.11 -16.33 16.83
N TYR A 37 13.31 -17.33 17.70
CA TYR A 37 13.74 -17.11 19.08
C TYR A 37 14.91 -18.01 19.47
N TYR A 38 15.90 -17.43 20.15
CA TYR A 38 17.12 -18.12 20.57
C TYR A 38 17.47 -17.80 22.02
N SER A 39 17.86 -18.81 22.78
CA SER A 39 18.37 -18.71 24.14
C SER A 39 19.89 -18.60 24.11
N LEU A 40 20.40 -17.43 24.46
CA LEU A 40 21.84 -17.21 24.54
C LEU A 40 22.35 -17.69 25.89
N ASN A 41 22.87 -18.93 25.93
CA ASN A 41 23.45 -19.58 27.12
C ASN A 41 22.50 -19.60 28.34
N GLY A 42 21.19 -19.63 28.12
CA GLY A 42 20.18 -19.60 29.19
C GLY A 42 20.09 -18.27 29.95
N LYS A 43 20.81 -17.22 29.52
CA LYS A 43 20.87 -15.92 30.22
C LYS A 43 19.91 -14.87 29.65
N LYS A 44 19.54 -15.01 28.37
CA LYS A 44 18.56 -14.15 27.70
C LYS A 44 17.93 -14.86 26.52
N ILE A 45 16.75 -14.38 26.13
CA ILE A 45 16.14 -14.72 24.85
C ILE A 45 16.38 -13.58 23.86
N LEU A 46 16.75 -13.97 22.65
CA LEU A 46 16.94 -13.12 21.49
C LEU A 46 15.83 -13.39 20.49
N TYR A 47 15.26 -12.32 19.94
CA TYR A 47 14.41 -12.37 18.76
C TYR A 47 15.27 -12.15 17.52
N CYS A 48 15.18 -13.05 16.54
CA CYS A 48 15.92 -13.00 15.29
C CYS A 48 15.00 -13.40 14.13
N PRO A 49 14.51 -12.43 13.32
CA PRO A 49 13.57 -12.71 12.24
C PRO A 49 14.08 -13.82 11.31
N MET A 50 13.34 -14.92 11.20
CA MET A 50 13.65 -16.06 10.32
C MET A 50 15.04 -16.69 10.57
N GLY A 51 15.69 -16.38 11.70
CA GLY A 51 17.08 -16.75 11.96
C GLY A 51 18.12 -15.96 11.14
N ASN A 52 17.71 -14.96 10.38
CA ASN A 52 18.58 -14.16 9.51
C ASN A 52 19.20 -12.97 10.26
N TRP A 53 20.04 -13.26 11.26
CA TRP A 53 20.71 -12.23 12.06
C TRP A 53 21.73 -11.41 11.25
N PHE A 54 22.23 -11.93 10.13
CA PHE A 54 23.22 -11.24 9.30
C PHE A 54 22.61 -10.03 8.57
N GLU A 55 21.41 -10.19 8.00
CA GLU A 55 20.75 -9.13 7.23
C GLU A 55 19.69 -8.39 8.05
N LEU A 56 18.94 -9.11 8.90
CA LEU A 56 17.79 -8.55 9.65
C LEU A 56 18.11 -8.24 11.12
N GLY A 57 19.30 -8.65 11.58
CA GLY A 57 19.77 -8.43 12.94
C GLY A 57 19.12 -9.35 13.98
N GLN A 58 19.51 -9.13 15.23
CA GLN A 58 18.92 -9.74 16.42
C GLN A 58 18.55 -8.65 17.41
N ARG A 59 17.48 -8.86 18.17
CA ARG A 59 16.98 -7.93 19.17
C ARG A 59 16.81 -8.64 20.50
N ASP A 60 17.16 -7.95 21.58
CA ASP A 60 16.87 -8.44 22.92
C ASP A 60 15.36 -8.40 23.17
N MET A 61 14.85 -9.43 23.84
CA MET A 61 13.48 -9.40 24.36
C MET A 61 13.34 -8.31 25.45
N PRO A 62 12.11 -7.82 25.72
CA PRO A 62 11.87 -6.78 26.72
C PRO A 62 12.39 -7.15 28.12
N GLU A 63 12.75 -6.13 28.91
CA GLU A 63 13.10 -6.31 30.32
C GLU A 63 11.93 -6.94 31.10
N GLY A 64 12.25 -7.75 32.10
CA GLY A 64 11.25 -8.47 32.91
C GLY A 64 10.77 -9.79 32.31
N LEU A 65 11.31 -10.23 31.18
CA LEU A 65 11.06 -11.56 30.61
C LEU A 65 11.43 -12.68 31.59
N ASP A 66 10.50 -13.61 31.83
CA ASP A 66 10.76 -14.84 32.56
C ASP A 66 11.29 -15.93 31.62
N LEU A 67 12.61 -16.10 31.62
CA LEU A 67 13.32 -17.05 30.76
C LEU A 67 12.85 -18.50 30.92
N ALA A 68 12.44 -18.89 32.14
CA ALA A 68 12.08 -20.26 32.46
C ALA A 68 10.72 -20.68 31.87
N SER A 69 9.79 -19.75 31.74
CA SER A 69 8.45 -20.00 31.22
C SER A 69 8.24 -19.49 29.79
N PHE A 70 9.23 -18.81 29.21
CA PHE A 70 9.14 -18.30 27.85
C PHE A 70 8.90 -19.41 26.82
N LYS A 71 7.92 -19.20 25.96
CA LYS A 71 7.58 -20.10 24.87
C LYS A 71 7.01 -19.33 23.66
N PRO A 72 7.47 -19.64 22.44
CA PRO A 72 6.77 -19.25 21.23
C PRO A 72 5.35 -19.87 21.20
N LEU A 73 4.40 -19.10 20.70
CA LEU A 73 2.99 -19.46 20.58
C LEU A 73 2.54 -19.72 19.14
N ASP A 74 3.32 -19.30 18.17
CA ASP A 74 3.17 -19.66 16.76
C ASP A 74 4.56 -19.86 16.13
N ASP A 75 4.57 -20.04 14.81
CA ASP A 75 5.77 -20.23 14.00
C ASP A 75 6.44 -18.89 13.62
N TYR A 76 5.89 -17.76 14.09
CA TYR A 76 6.28 -16.41 13.66
C TYR A 76 6.60 -15.50 14.86
N TYR A 77 5.64 -14.68 15.30
CA TYR A 77 5.88 -13.54 16.18
C TYR A 77 5.22 -13.69 17.56
N TRP A 78 4.22 -14.54 17.71
CA TRP A 78 3.52 -14.62 18.98
C TRP A 78 4.33 -15.44 19.97
N ALA A 79 4.53 -14.90 21.17
CA ALA A 79 5.17 -15.62 22.28
C ALA A 79 4.53 -15.23 23.61
N LYS A 80 4.81 -16.01 24.66
CA LYS A 80 4.44 -15.68 26.03
C LYS A 80 5.46 -16.20 27.02
N ASP A 81 5.39 -15.66 28.22
CA ASP A 81 5.95 -16.27 29.42
C ASP A 81 4.87 -16.28 30.53
N LYS A 82 5.27 -16.37 31.79
CA LYS A 82 4.36 -16.28 32.94
C LYS A 82 3.88 -14.86 33.25
N ASN A 83 4.62 -13.84 32.79
CA ASN A 83 4.40 -12.43 33.08
C ASN A 83 3.48 -11.78 32.04
N GLY A 84 3.54 -12.21 30.77
CA GLY A 84 2.72 -11.62 29.73
C GLY A 84 2.86 -12.27 28.35
N TYR A 85 2.36 -11.53 27.36
CA TYR A 85 2.41 -11.89 25.94
C TYR A 85 3.32 -10.94 25.17
N TYR A 86 3.87 -11.45 24.08
CA TYR A 86 4.82 -10.75 23.24
C TYR A 86 4.44 -10.92 21.77
N TYR A 87 4.75 -9.89 20.99
CA TYR A 87 4.75 -9.95 19.53
C TYR A 87 6.14 -9.56 19.03
N ALA A 88 6.85 -10.53 18.45
CA ALA A 88 8.28 -10.46 18.15
C ALA A 88 9.09 -10.08 19.39
N ASP A 89 9.78 -8.93 19.35
CA ASP A 89 10.57 -8.35 20.43
C ASP A 89 9.79 -7.35 21.31
N LYS A 90 8.46 -7.26 21.19
CA LYS A 90 7.63 -6.27 21.91
C LYS A 90 6.74 -6.93 22.96
N SER A 91 6.72 -6.37 24.18
CA SER A 91 5.74 -6.73 25.21
C SER A 91 4.37 -6.14 24.86
N LEU A 92 3.31 -6.89 25.18
CA LEU A 92 1.91 -6.52 24.96
C LEU A 92 1.17 -6.18 26.27
N ASP A 93 1.88 -5.96 27.37
CA ASP A 93 1.26 -5.73 28.69
C ASP A 93 0.28 -4.54 28.71
N TYR A 94 0.52 -3.54 27.85
CA TYR A 94 -0.34 -2.37 27.71
C TYR A 94 -1.74 -2.66 27.14
N LEU A 95 -1.96 -3.86 26.57
CA LEU A 95 -3.24 -4.24 25.96
C LEU A 95 -4.22 -4.87 26.94
N GLY A 96 -3.78 -5.24 28.15
CA GLY A 96 -4.64 -5.85 29.17
C GLY A 96 -5.29 -7.16 28.71
N ILE A 97 -4.50 -8.03 28.07
CA ILE A 97 -4.95 -9.31 27.49
C ILE A 97 -5.53 -10.23 28.57
N ASP A 98 -6.76 -10.72 28.37
CA ASP A 98 -7.33 -11.78 29.20
C ASP A 98 -6.71 -13.14 28.84
N SER A 99 -5.74 -13.55 29.65
CA SER A 99 -5.00 -14.79 29.47
C SER A 99 -5.88 -16.05 29.45
N ASN A 100 -7.07 -16.03 30.04
CA ASN A 100 -7.94 -17.22 30.10
C ASN A 100 -8.66 -17.49 28.79
N THR A 101 -8.90 -16.44 28.00
CA THR A 101 -9.72 -16.49 26.79
C THR A 101 -8.93 -16.07 25.54
N PHE A 102 -7.66 -15.69 25.69
CA PHE A 102 -6.79 -15.30 24.60
C PHE A 102 -6.56 -16.42 23.58
N GLN A 103 -6.80 -16.10 22.32
CA GLN A 103 -6.68 -16.98 21.18
C GLN A 103 -5.98 -16.25 20.03
N ILE A 104 -4.92 -16.87 19.51
CA ILE A 104 -4.27 -16.45 18.27
C ILE A 104 -5.03 -17.08 17.11
N LEU A 105 -5.44 -16.26 16.14
CA LEU A 105 -6.21 -16.68 14.98
C LEU A 105 -5.35 -16.68 13.71
N ASP A 106 -4.42 -15.73 13.61
CA ASP A 106 -3.45 -15.59 12.53
C ASP A 106 -2.20 -14.84 13.05
N ILE A 107 -1.13 -14.83 12.25
CA ILE A 107 0.08 -14.03 12.50
C ILE A 107 -0.26 -12.57 12.80
N ALA A 108 -1.25 -11.99 12.13
CA ALA A 108 -1.63 -10.59 12.28
C ALA A 108 -2.86 -10.36 13.17
N PHE A 109 -3.46 -11.42 13.74
CA PHE A 109 -4.79 -11.34 14.34
C PHE A 109 -4.96 -12.28 15.53
N ALA A 110 -5.36 -11.73 16.67
CA ALA A 110 -5.71 -12.45 17.89
C ALA A 110 -6.93 -11.82 18.56
N LYS A 111 -7.51 -12.52 19.53
CA LYS A 111 -8.62 -12.00 20.33
C LYS A 111 -8.62 -12.59 21.74
N ASP A 112 -9.33 -11.94 22.63
CA ASP A 112 -9.79 -12.53 23.89
C ASP A 112 -11.32 -12.33 24.02
N ALA A 113 -11.91 -12.67 25.16
CA ALA A 113 -13.35 -12.53 25.36
C ALA A 113 -13.85 -11.07 25.34
N ASN A 114 -12.96 -10.09 25.49
CA ASN A 114 -13.29 -8.67 25.65
C ASN A 114 -12.82 -7.83 24.45
N GLN A 115 -11.76 -8.25 23.74
CA GLN A 115 -11.06 -7.42 22.77
C GLN A 115 -10.55 -8.20 21.55
N VAL A 116 -10.37 -7.44 20.48
CA VAL A 116 -9.77 -7.85 19.21
C VAL A 116 -8.40 -7.20 19.11
N PHE A 117 -7.37 -7.98 18.73
CA PHE A 117 -5.99 -7.52 18.60
C PHE A 117 -5.48 -7.73 17.18
N VAL A 118 -4.96 -6.69 16.55
CA VAL A 118 -4.57 -6.69 15.14
C VAL A 118 -3.21 -6.04 14.94
N MET A 119 -2.42 -6.59 14.01
CA MET A 119 -1.18 -5.97 13.58
C MET A 119 -1.48 -4.65 12.85
N ASN A 120 -0.85 -3.55 13.27
CA ASN A 120 -1.06 -2.24 12.67
C ASN A 120 -0.52 -2.20 11.24
N ARG A 121 -1.38 -2.44 10.24
CA ARG A 121 -0.95 -2.42 8.83
C ARG A 121 -0.55 -1.04 8.32
N GLU A 122 -1.00 0.04 8.97
CA GLU A 122 -0.62 1.41 8.63
C GLU A 122 0.81 1.77 9.02
N ASP A 123 1.41 0.99 9.91
CA ASP A 123 2.79 1.20 10.30
C ASP A 123 3.73 0.76 9.16
N TRP A 124 4.48 1.69 8.57
CA TRP A 124 5.41 1.43 7.48
C TRP A 124 6.82 1.04 7.96
N THR A 125 7.01 0.81 9.26
CA THR A 125 8.30 0.37 9.80
C THR A 125 8.72 -0.97 9.21
N TYR A 126 10.03 -1.08 8.96
CA TYR A 126 10.63 -2.33 8.52
C TYR A 126 10.73 -3.30 9.70
N GLY A 127 9.99 -4.41 9.64
CA GLY A 127 9.97 -5.45 10.67
C GLY A 127 8.57 -5.73 11.24
N PRO A 128 8.49 -6.36 12.42
CA PRO A 128 7.22 -6.64 13.12
C PRO A 128 6.53 -5.35 13.50
N LYS A 129 5.30 -5.18 13.01
CA LYS A 129 4.48 -4.00 13.29
C LYS A 129 3.83 -4.11 14.68
N PRO A 130 3.53 -3.00 15.37
CA PRO A 130 2.87 -3.05 16.67
C PRO A 130 1.48 -3.68 16.60
N ILE A 131 1.07 -4.34 17.67
CA ILE A 131 -0.30 -4.85 17.83
C ILE A 131 -1.16 -3.76 18.47
N LEU A 132 -2.37 -3.57 17.92
CA LEU A 132 -3.37 -2.63 18.42
C LEU A 132 -4.60 -3.39 18.92
N SER A 133 -5.30 -2.81 19.89
CA SER A 133 -6.66 -3.22 20.25
C SER A 133 -7.68 -2.46 19.38
N VAL A 134 -8.62 -3.18 18.78
CA VAL A 134 -9.73 -2.60 18.02
C VAL A 134 -10.86 -2.25 18.98
N LYS A 135 -10.85 -1.01 19.48
CA LYS A 135 -11.79 -0.57 20.52
C LYS A 135 -13.24 -0.66 20.03
N GLY A 136 -14.08 -1.32 20.82
CA GLY A 136 -15.51 -1.44 20.56
C GLY A 136 -15.90 -2.52 19.55
N ALA A 137 -14.95 -3.28 19.01
CA ALA A 137 -15.23 -4.46 18.21
C ALA A 137 -15.76 -5.61 19.06
N ASP A 138 -16.75 -6.34 18.55
CA ASP A 138 -17.19 -7.61 19.15
C ASP A 138 -16.24 -8.76 18.77
N PRO A 139 -15.47 -9.33 19.72
CA PRO A 139 -14.52 -10.40 19.42
C PRO A 139 -15.14 -11.69 18.87
N ASN A 140 -16.44 -11.91 19.10
CA ASN A 140 -17.11 -13.12 18.63
C ASN A 140 -17.46 -13.06 17.15
N THR A 141 -17.73 -11.85 16.64
CA THR A 141 -18.23 -11.63 15.28
C THR A 141 -17.25 -10.86 14.40
N PHE A 142 -16.13 -10.39 14.96
CA PHE A 142 -15.11 -9.67 14.21
C PHE A 142 -14.47 -10.52 13.10
N VAL A 143 -14.34 -9.90 11.94
CA VAL A 143 -13.70 -10.42 10.74
C VAL A 143 -12.70 -9.37 10.25
N ASP A 144 -11.44 -9.78 10.18
CA ASP A 144 -10.38 -9.00 9.55
C ASP A 144 -10.38 -9.28 8.03
N GLU A 145 -10.50 -8.24 7.20
CA GLU A 145 -10.60 -8.36 5.74
C GLU A 145 -9.34 -7.76 5.07
N PRO A 146 -8.15 -8.39 5.16
CA PRO A 146 -6.89 -7.81 4.68
C PRO A 146 -6.87 -7.49 3.18
N SER A 147 -7.70 -8.14 2.37
CA SER A 147 -7.83 -7.87 0.93
C SER A 147 -8.63 -6.60 0.59
N LYS A 148 -9.27 -5.98 1.58
CA LYS A 148 -10.18 -4.83 1.45
C LYS A 148 -9.58 -3.60 2.14
N SER A 149 -8.39 -3.19 1.72
CA SER A 149 -7.77 -1.90 2.03
C SER A 149 -8.08 -1.29 3.40
N LEU A 150 -7.51 -1.89 4.46
CA LEU A 150 -7.60 -1.44 5.86
C LEU A 150 -9.00 -1.50 6.51
N TRP A 151 -9.99 -2.13 5.85
CA TRP A 151 -11.29 -2.42 6.43
C TRP A 151 -11.32 -3.74 7.20
N SER A 152 -12.18 -3.75 8.21
CA SER A 152 -12.62 -4.92 8.96
C SER A 152 -14.03 -4.68 9.47
N LYS A 153 -14.71 -5.70 9.99
CA LYS A 153 -16.09 -5.56 10.48
C LYS A 153 -16.40 -6.51 11.61
N ASP A 154 -17.44 -6.20 12.36
CA ASP A 154 -18.15 -7.14 13.23
C ASP A 154 -19.63 -7.25 12.80
N ALA A 155 -20.49 -7.84 13.63
CA ALA A 155 -21.91 -8.02 13.31
C ALA A 155 -22.70 -6.71 13.12
N PHE A 156 -22.20 -5.56 13.57
CA PHE A 156 -22.94 -4.30 13.58
C PHE A 156 -22.11 -3.08 13.16
N ASN A 157 -20.81 -3.23 12.98
CA ASN A 157 -19.90 -2.12 12.73
C ASN A 157 -18.89 -2.46 11.65
N TYR A 158 -18.54 -1.45 10.87
CA TYR A 158 -17.31 -1.44 10.10
C TYR A 158 -16.22 -0.70 10.86
N PHE A 159 -14.98 -1.11 10.64
CA PHE A 159 -13.79 -0.48 11.17
C PHE A 159 -12.85 -0.17 10.00
N TYR A 160 -12.51 1.10 9.84
CA TYR A 160 -11.49 1.54 8.91
C TYR A 160 -10.25 1.88 9.71
N LYS A 161 -9.10 1.34 9.33
CA LYS A 161 -7.84 1.60 10.05
C LYS A 161 -7.96 1.29 11.55
N TYR A 162 -8.74 0.26 11.87
CA TYR A 162 -9.02 -0.20 13.24
C TYR A 162 -9.78 0.79 14.12
N HIS A 163 -10.38 1.83 13.52
CA HIS A 163 -11.29 2.76 14.15
C HIS A 163 -12.72 2.48 13.70
N ARG A 164 -13.69 2.51 14.63
CA ARG A 164 -15.11 2.30 14.30
C ARG A 164 -15.58 3.38 13.34
N ALA A 165 -16.01 2.98 12.15
CA ALA A 165 -16.47 3.88 11.10
C ALA A 165 -17.94 4.28 11.33
N LYS A 166 -18.21 5.59 11.24
CA LYS A 166 -19.57 6.13 11.28
C LYS A 166 -20.21 6.04 9.89
N VAL A 167 -20.67 4.83 9.55
CA VAL A 167 -21.33 4.49 8.29
C VAL A 167 -22.60 3.69 8.56
N GLU A 168 -23.53 3.67 7.61
CA GLU A 168 -24.73 2.81 7.69
C GLU A 168 -24.33 1.35 7.37
N TYR A 169 -24.56 0.42 8.29
CA TYR A 169 -24.00 -0.93 8.21
C TYR A 169 -24.59 -1.77 7.08
N GLU A 170 -25.90 -1.70 6.87
CA GLU A 170 -26.63 -2.63 5.98
C GLU A 170 -26.34 -2.36 4.50
N SER A 171 -26.15 -1.09 4.13
CA SER A 171 -25.94 -0.64 2.75
C SER A 171 -24.49 -0.25 2.45
N PHE A 172 -23.57 -0.34 3.41
CA PHE A 172 -22.17 0.00 3.19
C PHE A 172 -21.50 -0.89 2.15
N VAL A 173 -20.84 -0.25 1.18
CA VAL A 173 -20.08 -0.89 0.12
C VAL A 173 -18.78 -0.11 -0.11
N GLU A 174 -17.64 -0.79 0.06
CA GLU A 174 -16.35 -0.30 -0.40
C GLU A 174 -16.29 -0.32 -1.94
N LEU A 175 -15.85 0.78 -2.55
CA LEU A 175 -15.70 0.88 -4.01
C LEU A 175 -14.24 0.74 -4.43
N ASP A 176 -13.35 1.47 -3.76
CA ASP A 176 -11.90 1.42 -3.90
C ASP A 176 -11.19 2.06 -2.69
N ASP A 177 -9.87 2.23 -2.79
CA ASP A 177 -9.02 2.82 -1.74
C ASP A 177 -9.37 4.29 -1.40
N SER A 178 -10.08 4.98 -2.29
CA SER A 178 -10.44 6.39 -2.12
C SER A 178 -11.93 6.59 -1.77
N PHE A 179 -12.77 5.62 -2.10
CA PHE A 179 -14.22 5.76 -2.00
C PHE A 179 -14.92 4.52 -1.43
N ALA A 180 -15.91 4.79 -0.58
CA ALA A 180 -16.93 3.84 -0.19
C ALA A 180 -18.29 4.52 -0.27
N LYS A 181 -19.39 3.77 -0.21
CA LYS A 181 -20.74 4.34 -0.22
C LYS A 181 -21.65 3.62 0.74
N ASP A 182 -22.77 4.26 1.05
CA ASP A 182 -23.99 3.60 1.51
C ASP A 182 -25.17 4.10 0.66
N ASP A 183 -26.40 3.89 1.09
CA ASP A 183 -27.58 4.34 0.35
C ASP A 183 -27.73 5.89 0.29
N GLN A 184 -27.07 6.62 1.19
CA GLN A 184 -27.23 8.06 1.35
C GLN A 184 -26.00 8.86 0.88
N PHE A 185 -24.80 8.31 1.08
CA PHE A 185 -23.54 9.05 0.96
C PHE A 185 -22.49 8.28 0.14
N LEU A 186 -21.71 9.04 -0.64
CA LEU A 186 -20.36 8.66 -1.07
C LEU A 186 -19.37 9.18 -0.03
N TYR A 187 -18.61 8.28 0.58
CA TYR A 187 -17.56 8.54 1.56
C TYR A 187 -16.21 8.75 0.87
N ILE A 188 -15.47 9.77 1.29
CA ILE A 188 -14.13 10.10 0.77
C ILE A 188 -13.09 9.62 1.79
N LEU A 189 -12.56 8.41 1.60
CA LEU A 189 -11.74 7.71 2.60
C LEU A 189 -10.47 8.45 3.01
N PRO A 190 -9.73 9.13 2.11
CA PRO A 190 -8.55 9.88 2.51
C PRO A 190 -8.86 11.13 3.33
N SER A 191 -10.08 11.68 3.22
CA SER A 191 -10.56 12.85 3.96
C SER A 191 -11.33 12.41 5.20
N HIS A 192 -10.62 11.96 6.23
CA HIS A 192 -11.21 11.44 7.48
C HIS A 192 -10.74 12.18 8.73
N ILE A 193 -11.57 12.11 9.77
CA ILE A 193 -11.28 12.64 11.10
C ILE A 193 -11.57 11.55 12.12
N ILE A 194 -10.67 11.41 13.10
CA ILE A 194 -10.86 10.55 14.27
C ILE A 194 -11.29 11.44 15.44
N ASP A 195 -12.43 11.13 16.06
CA ASP A 195 -12.95 11.87 17.20
C ASP A 195 -12.25 11.48 18.51
N SER A 196 -12.55 12.21 19.60
CA SER A 196 -11.94 11.98 20.91
C SER A 196 -12.26 10.60 21.51
N LEU A 197 -13.28 9.91 21.01
CA LEU A 197 -13.65 8.55 21.41
C LEU A 197 -12.95 7.50 20.54
N GLY A 198 -12.22 7.92 19.50
CA GLY A 198 -11.52 7.04 18.58
C GLY A 198 -12.40 6.48 17.46
N ASN A 199 -13.57 7.07 17.19
CA ASN A 199 -14.37 6.71 16.02
C ASN A 199 -13.92 7.53 14.82
N ILE A 200 -14.01 6.96 13.62
CA ILE A 200 -13.63 7.60 12.36
C ILE A 200 -14.88 8.02 11.57
N SER A 201 -14.82 9.22 11.00
CA SER A 201 -15.82 9.76 10.08
C SER A 201 -15.15 10.37 8.87
N PHE A 202 -15.86 10.40 7.74
CA PHE A 202 -15.33 10.84 6.46
C PHE A 202 -16.05 12.10 5.97
N GLU A 203 -15.39 12.86 5.10
CA GLU A 203 -16.08 13.80 4.22
C GLU A 203 -17.03 13.01 3.29
N THR A 204 -18.21 13.56 3.04
CA THR A 204 -19.26 12.88 2.28
C THR A 204 -19.85 13.74 1.16
N ILE A 205 -20.38 13.05 0.15
CA ILE A 205 -21.22 13.63 -0.90
C ILE A 205 -22.57 12.92 -0.85
N GLU A 206 -23.66 13.67 -0.65
CA GLU A 206 -25.02 13.13 -0.69
C GLU A 206 -25.37 12.59 -2.08
N LEU A 207 -25.91 11.37 -2.14
CA LEU A 207 -26.20 10.68 -3.39
C LEU A 207 -27.53 11.07 -4.01
N GLN A 208 -28.52 11.48 -3.21
CA GLN A 208 -29.86 11.84 -3.69
C GLN A 208 -30.48 10.76 -4.62
N ASN A 209 -30.33 9.48 -4.26
CA ASN A 209 -30.72 8.30 -5.05
C ASN A 209 -29.90 8.07 -6.33
N SER A 210 -28.70 8.65 -6.44
CA SER A 210 -27.80 8.35 -7.55
C SER A 210 -27.26 6.94 -7.44
N ASN A 211 -27.29 6.19 -8.55
CA ASN A 211 -26.60 4.91 -8.61
C ASN A 211 -25.09 5.19 -8.73
N ILE A 212 -24.32 4.76 -7.72
CA ILE A 212 -22.87 4.92 -7.68
C ILE A 212 -22.21 3.56 -7.82
N GLU A 213 -21.25 3.47 -8.74
CA GLU A 213 -20.44 2.27 -8.91
C GLU A 213 -19.02 2.62 -9.39
N LYS A 214 -18.11 1.66 -9.27
CA LYS A 214 -16.77 1.78 -9.85
C LYS A 214 -16.85 1.76 -11.38
N PHE A 215 -16.29 2.78 -12.03
CA PHE A 215 -16.20 2.83 -13.49
C PHE A 215 -14.93 2.12 -13.99
N ASN A 216 -13.79 2.51 -13.44
CA ASN A 216 -12.50 1.86 -13.66
C ASN A 216 -11.60 2.05 -12.41
N ASN A 217 -10.29 1.85 -12.53
CA ASN A 217 -9.38 2.00 -11.38
C ASN A 217 -9.15 3.45 -10.93
N GLU A 218 -9.57 4.42 -11.72
CA GLU A 218 -9.32 5.86 -11.47
C GLU A 218 -10.59 6.64 -11.14
N TYR A 219 -11.76 6.15 -11.59
CA TYR A 219 -13.02 6.86 -11.55
C TYR A 219 -14.15 6.02 -10.94
N ILE A 220 -14.94 6.69 -10.11
CA ILE A 220 -16.27 6.25 -9.69
C ILE A 220 -17.30 6.99 -10.54
N ILE A 221 -18.34 6.31 -11.00
CA ILE A 221 -19.42 6.93 -11.77
C ILE A 221 -20.69 7.02 -10.93
N GLY A 222 -21.29 8.21 -10.92
CA GLY A 222 -22.64 8.45 -10.43
C GLY A 222 -23.52 9.07 -11.49
N SER A 223 -24.82 9.24 -11.23
CA SER A 223 -25.82 9.61 -12.24
C SER A 223 -25.49 10.81 -13.15
N ASN A 224 -24.75 11.81 -12.64
CA ASN A 224 -24.42 13.04 -13.38
C ASN A 224 -22.92 13.34 -13.43
N PHE A 225 -22.10 12.61 -12.68
CA PHE A 225 -20.69 12.94 -12.50
C PHE A 225 -19.82 11.68 -12.48
N LEU A 226 -18.64 11.78 -13.06
CA LEU A 226 -17.49 10.96 -12.67
C LEU A 226 -16.79 11.63 -11.49
N TYR A 227 -16.39 10.82 -10.52
CA TYR A 227 -15.65 11.23 -9.33
C TYR A 227 -14.26 10.63 -9.37
N HIS A 228 -13.27 11.44 -9.02
CA HIS A 228 -11.88 11.02 -8.93
C HIS A 228 -11.23 11.72 -7.73
N TYR A 229 -10.50 10.98 -6.89
CA TYR A 229 -9.74 11.57 -5.81
C TYR A 229 -8.30 11.84 -6.26
N SER A 230 -7.99 13.11 -6.49
CA SER A 230 -6.65 13.52 -6.94
C SER A 230 -5.76 13.74 -5.72
N TYR A 231 -4.78 12.87 -5.51
CA TYR A 231 -3.78 12.99 -4.44
C TYR A 231 -2.76 14.07 -4.76
N ASN A 232 -2.15 14.00 -5.94
CA ASN A 232 -1.13 14.93 -6.40
C ASN A 232 -1.37 15.29 -7.86
N TYR A 233 -1.02 16.51 -8.25
CA TYR A 233 -1.04 16.95 -9.64
C TYR A 233 0.14 17.87 -9.92
N ARG A 234 0.92 17.53 -10.94
CA ARG A 234 2.13 18.29 -11.35
C ARG A 234 3.11 18.55 -10.18
N GLY A 235 3.23 17.58 -9.27
CA GLY A 235 4.13 17.66 -8.12
C GLY A 235 3.54 18.42 -6.92
N GLU A 236 2.32 18.93 -7.02
CA GLU A 236 1.62 19.58 -5.91
C GLU A 236 0.60 18.62 -5.28
N THR A 237 0.55 18.61 -3.95
CA THR A 237 -0.48 17.86 -3.22
C THR A 237 -1.83 18.58 -3.33
N VAL A 238 -2.85 17.83 -3.74
CA VAL A 238 -4.19 18.36 -4.01
C VAL A 238 -5.20 17.82 -3.00
N ASN A 239 -5.20 16.50 -2.78
CA ASN A 239 -6.05 15.79 -1.81
C ASN A 239 -7.53 16.21 -1.85
N LYS A 240 -8.15 16.14 -3.03
CA LYS A 240 -9.58 16.49 -3.18
C LYS A 240 -10.28 15.64 -4.23
N VAL A 241 -11.60 15.56 -4.09
CA VAL A 241 -12.46 15.00 -5.12
C VAL A 241 -12.66 16.00 -6.25
N ILE A 242 -12.43 15.54 -7.48
CA ILE A 242 -12.78 16.25 -8.72
C ILE A 242 -14.03 15.58 -9.30
N LYS A 243 -14.99 16.41 -9.72
CA LYS A 243 -16.24 15.97 -10.33
C LYS A 243 -16.24 16.38 -11.80
N ILE A 244 -16.43 15.42 -12.71
CA ILE A 244 -16.54 15.67 -14.15
C ILE A 244 -18.00 15.44 -14.56
N PRO A 245 -18.74 16.49 -14.97
CA PRO A 245 -20.09 16.30 -15.48
C PRO A 245 -20.06 15.56 -16.82
N TYR A 246 -21.09 14.78 -17.08
CA TYR A 246 -21.27 14.10 -18.37
C TYR A 246 -22.74 14.15 -18.81
N ASN A 247 -23.00 14.11 -20.12
CA ASN A 247 -24.38 14.11 -20.63
C ASN A 247 -25.01 12.71 -20.68
N SER A 248 -24.24 11.71 -21.11
CA SER A 248 -24.66 10.31 -21.18
C SER A 248 -23.48 9.38 -20.87
N ARG A 249 -23.77 8.24 -20.24
CA ARG A 249 -22.74 7.21 -19.98
C ARG A 249 -22.08 6.71 -21.27
N GLU A 250 -22.82 6.67 -22.37
CA GLU A 250 -22.33 6.26 -23.70
C GLU A 250 -21.25 7.21 -24.25
N ASN A 251 -21.19 8.44 -23.73
CA ASN A 251 -20.21 9.45 -24.12
C ASN A 251 -18.92 9.38 -23.30
N ILE A 252 -18.75 8.35 -22.47
CA ILE A 252 -17.58 8.16 -21.62
C ILE A 252 -16.73 7.04 -22.22
N THR A 253 -15.49 7.35 -22.60
CA THR A 253 -14.53 6.37 -23.10
C THR A 253 -13.30 6.37 -22.20
N ASP A 254 -13.01 5.23 -21.58
CA ASP A 254 -11.75 5.01 -20.89
C ASP A 254 -10.61 4.93 -21.92
N LEU A 255 -9.62 5.80 -21.78
CA LEU A 255 -8.45 5.85 -22.66
C LEU A 255 -7.19 5.30 -21.98
N GLY A 256 -7.32 4.79 -20.75
CA GLY A 256 -6.26 4.20 -19.94
C GLY A 256 -5.27 5.23 -19.37
N HIS A 257 -4.50 4.81 -18.37
CA HIS A 257 -3.44 5.62 -17.75
C HIS A 257 -3.92 7.02 -17.30
N ALA A 258 -5.05 7.06 -16.59
CA ALA A 258 -5.72 8.28 -16.12
C ALA A 258 -6.25 9.22 -17.22
N PHE A 259 -6.21 8.81 -18.50
CA PHE A 259 -6.93 9.51 -19.57
C PHE A 259 -8.37 9.01 -19.70
N ILE A 260 -9.29 9.93 -19.91
CA ILE A 260 -10.68 9.62 -20.16
C ILE A 260 -11.27 10.66 -21.13
N LYS A 261 -12.06 10.19 -22.08
CA LYS A 261 -12.92 11.06 -22.90
C LYS A 261 -14.29 11.12 -22.24
N VAL A 262 -14.81 12.32 -22.05
CA VAL A 262 -16.15 12.56 -21.53
C VAL A 262 -16.81 13.59 -22.43
N ASP A 263 -17.87 13.18 -23.12
CA ASP A 263 -18.48 13.98 -24.20
C ASP A 263 -17.42 14.35 -25.25
N ASP A 264 -17.31 15.63 -25.62
CA ASP A 264 -16.35 16.13 -26.60
C ASP A 264 -15.05 16.67 -25.95
N LYS A 265 -14.71 16.16 -24.76
CA LYS A 265 -13.56 16.63 -23.98
C LYS A 265 -12.66 15.48 -23.55
N ILE A 266 -11.37 15.76 -23.49
CA ILE A 266 -10.35 14.84 -22.98
C ILE A 266 -9.88 15.32 -21.62
N TYR A 267 -9.76 14.38 -20.69
CA TYR A 267 -9.25 14.63 -19.35
C TYR A 267 -8.04 13.74 -19.07
N TYR A 268 -7.11 14.27 -18.30
CA TYR A 268 -6.04 13.51 -17.65
C TYR A 268 -6.06 13.81 -16.16
N ASP A 269 -6.07 12.79 -15.30
CA ASP A 269 -6.17 12.95 -13.83
C ASP A 269 -7.34 13.88 -13.46
N ALA A 270 -8.47 13.63 -14.11
CA ALA A 270 -9.71 14.40 -14.01
C ALA A 270 -9.65 15.90 -14.37
N ARG A 271 -8.58 16.36 -15.02
CA ARG A 271 -8.45 17.74 -15.51
C ARG A 271 -8.53 17.79 -17.02
N GLU A 272 -9.33 18.72 -17.52
CA GLU A 272 -9.52 18.93 -18.95
C GLU A 272 -8.19 19.29 -19.62
N LEU A 273 -7.83 18.56 -20.67
CA LEU A 273 -6.74 18.91 -21.55
C LEU A 273 -7.26 19.94 -22.56
N THR A 274 -7.12 21.21 -22.20
CA THR A 274 -7.51 22.33 -23.05
C THR A 274 -6.82 22.22 -24.42
N GLU A 275 -7.57 22.49 -25.50
CA GLU A 275 -7.15 22.36 -26.90
C GLU A 275 -7.00 20.93 -27.43
N ALA A 276 -7.31 19.89 -26.63
CA ALA A 276 -7.35 18.54 -27.15
C ALA A 276 -8.56 18.34 -28.07
N ASP A 277 -8.31 17.82 -29.27
CA ASP A 277 -9.37 17.48 -30.22
C ASP A 277 -9.89 16.07 -29.92
N ALA A 278 -11.00 15.99 -29.18
CA ALA A 278 -11.57 14.72 -28.75
C ALA A 278 -12.10 13.85 -29.92
N GLY A 279 -12.31 14.42 -31.10
CA GLY A 279 -12.79 13.72 -32.30
C GLY A 279 -11.70 12.89 -32.98
N SER A 280 -10.45 13.37 -32.93
CA SER A 280 -9.26 12.70 -33.49
C SER A 280 -8.35 12.10 -32.42
N PHE A 281 -8.73 12.18 -31.14
CA PHE A 281 -7.91 11.69 -30.05
C PHE A 281 -7.78 10.17 -30.08
N GLU A 282 -6.54 9.68 -30.13
CA GLU A 282 -6.24 8.26 -30.19
C GLU A 282 -5.03 7.87 -29.32
N ILE A 283 -5.02 6.60 -28.93
CA ILE A 283 -3.96 6.00 -28.13
C ILE A 283 -2.88 5.51 -29.10
N LEU A 284 -1.68 6.06 -28.99
CA LEU A 284 -0.51 5.56 -29.72
C LEU A 284 0.14 4.40 -28.96
N GLU A 285 0.35 4.59 -27.66
CA GLU A 285 0.94 3.62 -26.74
C GLU A 285 0.36 3.80 -25.32
N SER A 286 0.74 2.91 -24.40
CA SER A 286 0.36 2.98 -22.98
C SER A 286 0.54 4.39 -22.39
N THR A 287 1.64 5.08 -22.66
CA THR A 287 1.91 6.44 -22.15
C THR A 287 1.62 7.56 -23.14
N PHE A 288 1.74 7.33 -24.46
CA PHE A 288 1.56 8.36 -25.48
C PHE A 288 0.16 8.32 -26.10
N LYS A 289 -0.44 9.50 -26.24
CA LYS A 289 -1.67 9.72 -27.01
C LYS A 289 -1.45 10.86 -27.99
N ARG A 290 -2.32 10.97 -28.99
CA ARG A 290 -2.31 12.10 -29.91
C ARG A 290 -3.72 12.54 -30.26
N ASP A 291 -3.83 13.75 -30.76
CA ASP A 291 -4.90 14.15 -31.64
C ASP A 291 -4.31 14.61 -32.99
N LYS A 292 -5.11 15.23 -33.84
CA LYS A 292 -4.66 15.75 -35.14
C LYS A 292 -3.61 16.86 -35.06
N ASP A 293 -3.45 17.55 -33.92
CA ASP A 293 -2.60 18.75 -33.76
C ASP A 293 -1.42 18.56 -32.79
N ALA A 294 -1.49 17.57 -31.88
CA ALA A 294 -0.54 17.44 -30.77
C ALA A 294 -0.34 16.01 -30.26
N LEU A 295 0.82 15.80 -29.63
CA LEU A 295 1.12 14.64 -28.80
C LEU A 295 0.86 14.93 -27.32
N TYR A 296 0.43 13.92 -26.59
CA TYR A 296 0.10 13.99 -25.16
C TYR A 296 0.81 12.91 -24.37
N VAL A 297 1.39 13.31 -23.25
CA VAL A 297 2.02 12.44 -22.26
C VAL A 297 1.67 12.98 -20.88
N HIS A 298 0.95 12.21 -20.07
CA HIS A 298 0.38 12.70 -18.81
C HIS A 298 -0.42 14.00 -19.02
N SER A 299 -0.09 15.06 -18.27
CA SER A 299 -0.69 16.40 -18.44
C SER A 299 0.07 17.31 -19.44
N SER A 300 1.12 16.81 -20.09
CA SER A 300 1.93 17.57 -21.05
C SER A 300 1.32 17.47 -22.45
N ARG A 301 1.17 18.63 -23.10
CA ARG A 301 0.77 18.75 -24.50
C ARG A 301 1.95 19.27 -25.32
N PHE A 302 2.26 18.59 -26.40
CA PHE A 302 3.28 19.00 -27.36
C PHE A 302 2.62 19.34 -28.69
N ALA A 303 2.47 20.65 -28.95
CA ALA A 303 1.95 21.15 -30.23
C ALA A 303 3.04 21.18 -31.31
N ASN A 304 2.60 21.35 -32.57
CA ASN A 304 3.43 21.44 -33.78
C ASN A 304 4.29 20.19 -34.00
N VAL A 305 3.72 19.01 -33.74
CA VAL A 305 4.36 17.72 -34.05
C VAL A 305 4.26 17.49 -35.54
N ASP A 306 5.39 17.14 -36.17
CA ASP A 306 5.38 16.68 -37.56
C ASP A 306 4.99 15.19 -37.59
N PHE A 307 3.69 14.94 -37.68
CA PHE A 307 3.14 13.59 -37.74
C PHE A 307 3.53 12.80 -39.01
N GLU A 308 3.98 13.47 -40.09
CA GLU A 308 4.43 12.77 -41.30
C GLU A 308 5.79 12.10 -41.08
N SER A 309 6.67 12.75 -40.31
CA SER A 309 7.99 12.21 -39.96
C SER A 309 8.06 11.48 -38.62
N LEU A 310 6.97 11.50 -37.84
CA LEU A 310 6.91 10.91 -36.52
C LEU A 310 7.15 9.39 -36.54
N LYS A 311 8.18 8.94 -35.83
CA LYS A 311 8.55 7.54 -35.66
C LYS A 311 8.63 7.15 -34.19
N LYS A 312 8.18 5.94 -33.89
CA LYS A 312 8.39 5.30 -32.59
C LYS A 312 9.81 4.75 -32.52
N ILE A 313 10.48 4.96 -31.39
CA ILE A 313 11.80 4.37 -31.09
C ILE A 313 11.71 3.66 -29.75
N ASP A 314 12.06 2.37 -29.73
CA ASP A 314 12.12 1.58 -28.52
C ASP A 314 13.43 1.86 -27.77
N GLY A 315 13.32 2.41 -26.55
CA GLY A 315 14.45 2.69 -25.66
C GLY A 315 14.53 1.74 -24.47
N GLU A 316 15.69 1.71 -23.79
CA GLU A 316 15.93 0.92 -22.58
C GLU A 316 14.93 1.24 -21.44
N PHE A 317 14.47 2.49 -21.38
CA PHE A 317 13.53 2.99 -20.38
C PHE A 317 12.09 3.13 -20.92
N GLY A 318 11.78 2.47 -22.03
CA GLY A 318 10.48 2.53 -22.70
C GLY A 318 10.51 3.28 -24.04
N PRO A 319 9.41 3.23 -24.80
CA PRO A 319 9.35 3.88 -26.11
C PRO A 319 9.33 5.40 -25.97
N TYR A 320 9.94 6.07 -26.94
CA TYR A 320 9.83 7.50 -27.17
C TYR A 320 9.47 7.76 -28.64
N TYR A 321 9.01 8.96 -28.93
CA TYR A 321 8.68 9.36 -30.29
C TYR A 321 9.66 10.43 -30.77
N GLU A 322 9.99 10.41 -32.05
CA GLU A 322 10.87 11.39 -32.68
C GLU A 322 10.22 11.87 -33.98
N ASP A 323 10.16 13.17 -34.19
CA ASP A 323 9.83 13.77 -35.49
C ASP A 323 11.07 14.44 -36.10
N ALA A 324 10.94 15.18 -37.21
CA ALA A 324 12.07 15.84 -37.86
C ALA A 324 12.82 16.87 -36.98
N SER A 325 12.21 17.34 -35.90
CA SER A 325 12.70 18.46 -35.08
C SER A 325 12.95 18.09 -33.62
N TYR A 326 12.21 17.13 -33.05
CA TYR A 326 12.16 16.88 -31.62
C TYR A 326 12.07 15.39 -31.25
N ILE A 327 12.54 15.08 -30.04
CA ILE A 327 12.34 13.82 -29.34
C ILE A 327 11.34 14.07 -28.19
N TYR A 328 10.34 13.20 -28.06
CA TYR A 328 9.27 13.27 -27.06
C TYR A 328 9.37 12.09 -26.11
N HIS A 329 9.56 12.37 -24.82
CA HIS A 329 9.86 11.37 -23.81
C HIS A 329 8.62 11.00 -22.97
N ALA A 330 8.56 9.74 -22.54
CA ALA A 330 7.47 9.22 -21.69
C ALA A 330 7.38 9.91 -20.32
N ASN A 331 8.44 10.59 -19.86
CA ASN A 331 8.43 11.40 -18.63
C ASN A 331 7.78 12.78 -18.81
N GLY A 332 7.28 13.11 -20.02
CA GLY A 332 6.63 14.39 -20.30
C GLY A 332 7.60 15.51 -20.73
N ASN A 333 8.84 15.19 -21.09
CA ASN A 333 9.82 16.14 -21.64
C ASN A 333 9.92 16.09 -23.18
N ARG A 334 10.45 17.16 -23.78
CA ARG A 334 10.75 17.27 -25.21
C ARG A 334 12.13 17.91 -25.44
N ASP A 335 12.96 17.24 -26.23
CA ASP A 335 14.32 17.69 -26.58
C ASP A 335 14.43 18.00 -28.09
N SER A 336 15.20 19.03 -28.46
CA SER A 336 15.41 19.38 -29.87
C SER A 336 16.55 18.57 -30.50
N ILE A 337 16.31 18.02 -31.68
CA ILE A 337 17.32 17.24 -32.42
C ILE A 337 18.45 18.15 -32.94
N GLN A 338 18.19 19.44 -33.15
CA GLN A 338 19.23 20.40 -33.53
C GLN A 338 20.24 20.72 -32.42
N SER A 339 20.08 20.17 -31.20
CA SER A 339 21.06 20.29 -30.10
C SER A 339 21.96 19.07 -29.91
N THR A 340 21.85 18.03 -30.75
CA THR A 340 22.58 16.75 -30.63
C THR A 340 23.42 16.36 -31.86
N LYS A 341 23.75 17.32 -32.74
CA LYS A 341 24.87 17.15 -33.67
C LYS A 341 26.17 17.63 -33.00
N PRO A 342 27.23 16.82 -32.98
CA PRO A 342 28.49 17.13 -32.30
C PRO A 342 29.18 18.38 -32.83
#